data_AF-A0A3N6HL14-F1
#
_entry.id   AF-A0A3N6HL14-F1
#
_cell.length_a   1.000
_cell.length_b   1.000
_cell.length_c   1.000
_cell.angle_alpha   90.00
_cell.angle_beta   90.00
_cell.angle_gamma   90.00
#
_symmetry.space_group_name_H-M   'P 1'
#
loop_
_entity.id
_entity.type
_entity.pdbx_description
1 polymer ?
#
loop_
_entity_poly.entity_id
_entity_poly.type
_entity_poly.pdbx_seq_one_letter_code
_entity_poly.pdbx_strand_id
1 'polypeptide(L)'
;MTGRRPDDAHALARAAEEERAVQQALALVGGRTFGPSSGRGAPDERTPPDAAHCSSPHSEPPRGASGSSPEHLPEGAPDTWTDVPPGTPSPAASAPDRASGPSDDLAFEPSDRVSGASDRASGASRASGASRASGASDSSDRAPEPAPPVSPSVSWERARTVAAHVGRSGPPAAIRLPLDRALGHVLAETLDALTDLPPFDTSAMDGWAVAGPGPWAFEGGAGLLAGRDAPARLPDGTAVRIATGARVPAETTAVVRTEHAHADEAKGLVHARRPVATGQDIRPRGQECRSGDPLLPAGTVVTPAVLGLAAAAGYDALPAVPRPRVDILVLGDELLAAGLPRDGLIRDALGPMLAPWLRALGAEVSGPRRLGDDAGALRAAVVGSDADLIVTTGGTASGPVDHVHRVLEDLGAELLVDGVAVRPGHPMLLARLSPGGPCLVGLPGNPLAAVAGLLTLAEPLLAGIAGRPPQDAYRALVHAEVHGHPHDTRLVPVVHRAGRVGGRDHVAPLRYNGPAMLRGIASADGLAVVPPGGVRSGTEVEILDLPWAPATPWTEGCFT
;
A
#
# COMPACT_ATOMS: atom_id res chain seq x y z
N MET A 1 -56.34 -3.39 -21.81
CA MET A 1 -55.54 -2.62 -20.83
C MET A 1 -55.79 -3.20 -19.45
N THR A 2 -54.81 -3.51 -18.60
CA THR A 2 -53.35 -3.40 -18.73
C THR A 2 -52.67 -4.73 -18.32
N GLY A 3 -51.54 -5.07 -18.94
CA GLY A 3 -50.70 -6.19 -18.51
C GLY A 3 -49.59 -5.71 -17.57
N ARG A 4 -49.35 -6.42 -16.48
CA ARG A 4 -48.19 -6.21 -15.60
C ARG A 4 -46.93 -6.79 -16.27
N ARG A 5 -45.78 -6.12 -16.16
CA ARG A 5 -44.52 -6.60 -16.74
C ARG A 5 -43.80 -7.59 -15.82
N PRO A 6 -42.89 -8.44 -16.33
CA PRO A 6 -42.13 -9.39 -15.50
C PRO A 6 -41.16 -8.72 -14.50
N ASP A 7 -40.73 -7.49 -14.81
CA ASP A 7 -39.60 -6.82 -14.15
C ASP A 7 -39.83 -6.56 -12.64
N ASP A 8 -41.08 -6.26 -12.24
CA ASP A 8 -41.49 -6.01 -10.84
C ASP A 8 -41.09 -7.17 -9.90
N ALA A 9 -41.16 -8.42 -10.38
CA ALA A 9 -40.96 -9.60 -9.56
C ALA A 9 -39.49 -9.79 -9.16
N HIS A 10 -38.54 -9.52 -10.06
CA HIS A 10 -37.11 -9.60 -9.77
C HIS A 10 -36.63 -8.46 -8.86
N ALA A 11 -37.20 -7.26 -9.00
CA ALA A 11 -36.90 -6.15 -8.10
C ALA A 11 -37.34 -6.45 -6.66
N LEU A 12 -38.56 -6.98 -6.47
CA LEU A 12 -39.07 -7.37 -5.16
C LEU A 12 -38.29 -8.54 -4.53
N ALA A 13 -37.86 -9.51 -5.33
CA ALA A 13 -37.02 -10.61 -4.87
C ALA A 13 -35.66 -10.11 -4.34
N ARG A 14 -34.99 -9.22 -5.08
CA ARG A 14 -33.73 -8.60 -4.65
C ARG A 14 -33.87 -7.78 -3.37
N ALA A 15 -34.92 -6.95 -3.26
CA ALA A 15 -35.15 -6.15 -2.06
C ALA A 15 -35.31 -7.01 -0.79
N ALA A 16 -36.04 -8.13 -0.90
CA ALA A 16 -36.21 -9.08 0.21
C ALA A 16 -34.92 -9.86 0.56
N GLU A 17 -34.00 -10.01 -0.39
CA GLU A 17 -32.70 -10.66 -0.20
C GLU A 17 -31.67 -9.70 0.42
N GLU A 18 -31.65 -8.44 -0.03
CA GLU A 18 -30.87 -7.34 0.56
C GLU A 18 -31.32 -7.06 2.02
N GLU A 19 -32.62 -7.02 2.30
CA GLU A 19 -33.11 -6.84 3.67
C GLU A 19 -32.77 -8.04 4.58
N ARG A 20 -32.78 -9.27 4.06
CA ARG A 20 -32.29 -10.45 4.80
C ARG A 20 -30.79 -10.36 5.11
N ALA A 21 -29.98 -9.90 4.16
CA ALA A 21 -28.54 -9.69 4.39
C ALA A 21 -28.29 -8.62 5.46
N VAL A 22 -29.05 -7.51 5.44
CA VAL A 22 -29.00 -6.47 6.48
C VAL A 22 -29.40 -7.03 7.86
N GLN A 23 -30.47 -7.82 7.95
CA GLN A 23 -30.88 -8.45 9.21
C GLN A 23 -29.85 -9.45 9.73
N GLN A 24 -29.18 -10.22 8.86
CA GLN A 24 -28.08 -11.09 9.27
C GLN A 24 -26.85 -10.30 9.75
N ALA A 25 -26.50 -9.20 9.08
CA ALA A 25 -25.42 -8.31 9.52
C ALA A 25 -25.71 -7.67 10.88
N LEU A 26 -26.96 -7.21 11.11
CA LEU A 26 -27.40 -6.68 12.40
C LEU A 26 -27.39 -7.76 13.50
N ALA A 27 -27.77 -9.00 13.19
CA ALA A 27 -27.70 -10.11 14.14
C ALA A 27 -26.25 -10.49 14.53
N LEU A 28 -25.28 -10.30 13.63
CA LEU A 28 -23.85 -10.53 13.90
C LEU A 28 -23.21 -9.42 14.75
N VAL A 29 -23.76 -8.19 14.72
CA VAL A 29 -23.26 -7.03 15.48
C VAL A 29 -24.04 -6.82 16.80
N GLY A 30 -25.31 -7.23 16.87
CA GLY A 30 -26.27 -6.98 17.96
C GLY A 30 -26.06 -7.75 19.26
N GLY A 31 -24.81 -7.99 19.67
CA GLY A 31 -24.42 -8.85 20.81
C GLY A 31 -24.72 -8.32 22.22
N ARG A 32 -25.82 -7.59 22.45
CA ARG A 32 -26.36 -7.26 23.80
C ARG A 32 -27.80 -6.73 23.74
N THR A 33 -28.68 -7.31 24.54
CA THR A 33 -30.11 -6.94 24.62
C THR A 33 -30.37 -5.74 25.52
N PHE A 34 -31.17 -4.79 25.05
CA PHE A 34 -31.98 -3.90 25.90
C PHE A 34 -33.44 -3.96 25.44
N GLY A 35 -34.37 -4.17 26.38
CA GLY A 35 -35.81 -4.27 26.10
C GLY A 35 -36.48 -2.90 25.93
N PRO A 36 -37.67 -2.84 25.29
CA PRO A 36 -38.38 -1.59 25.04
C PRO A 36 -38.96 -0.99 26.34
N SER A 37 -38.84 0.32 26.49
CA SER A 37 -39.43 1.07 27.60
C SER A 37 -40.91 1.40 27.36
N SER A 38 -41.75 1.14 28.35
CA SER A 38 -43.15 1.61 28.40
C SER A 38 -43.67 1.60 29.83
N GLY A 39 -44.76 2.33 30.11
CA GLY A 39 -45.47 2.30 31.39
C GLY A 39 -45.22 3.50 32.31
N ARG A 40 -46.29 4.20 32.67
CA ARG A 40 -46.31 5.34 33.61
C ARG A 40 -46.77 4.86 35.00
N GLY A 41 -46.34 5.54 36.07
CA GLY A 41 -47.30 5.97 37.12
C GLY A 41 -47.09 5.56 38.59
N ALA A 42 -46.60 6.54 39.38
CA ALA A 42 -47.03 6.84 40.76
C ALA A 42 -46.62 5.84 41.90
N PRO A 43 -46.95 6.06 43.20
CA PRO A 43 -45.90 6.35 44.20
C PRO A 43 -46.03 5.56 45.55
N ASP A 44 -45.52 6.13 46.66
CA ASP A 44 -45.59 5.69 48.09
C ASP A 44 -44.70 4.48 48.51
N GLU A 45 -44.12 4.38 49.73
CA GLU A 45 -44.00 5.32 50.89
C GLU A 45 -42.89 4.88 51.90
N ARG A 46 -42.51 5.79 52.84
CA ARG A 46 -41.88 5.56 54.18
C ARG A 46 -40.39 5.11 54.28
N THR A 47 -39.86 5.12 55.52
CA THR A 47 -38.42 5.36 55.85
C THR A 47 -37.89 4.47 57.04
N PRO A 48 -36.71 4.66 57.71
CA PRO A 48 -35.75 3.57 58.03
C PRO A 48 -35.65 3.23 59.56
N PRO A 49 -34.56 2.62 60.11
CA PRO A 49 -33.29 3.35 60.43
C PRO A 49 -31.96 2.51 60.41
N ASP A 50 -30.90 3.10 61.00
CA ASP A 50 -29.59 2.54 61.44
C ASP A 50 -28.53 2.13 60.39
N ALA A 51 -27.20 2.10 60.62
CA ALA A 51 -26.19 2.76 61.51
C ALA A 51 -24.82 2.01 61.27
N ALA A 52 -23.57 2.50 61.41
CA ALA A 52 -22.96 3.81 61.73
C ALA A 52 -21.49 3.89 61.17
N HIS A 53 -20.79 4.99 61.51
CA HIS A 53 -19.34 5.35 61.41
C HIS A 53 -18.27 4.21 61.48
N CYS A 54 -17.00 4.34 61.03
CA CYS A 54 -16.16 5.44 60.47
C CYS A 54 -14.97 4.83 59.63
N SER A 55 -13.83 5.44 59.22
CA SER A 55 -13.16 6.74 59.47
C SER A 55 -12.12 7.09 58.36
N SER A 56 -11.41 8.23 58.49
CA SER A 56 -10.18 8.63 57.75
C SER A 56 -9.02 8.90 58.77
N PRO A 57 -7.75 9.36 58.45
CA PRO A 57 -7.46 10.63 57.71
C PRO A 57 -6.05 10.84 57.02
N HIS A 58 -5.88 12.01 56.35
CA HIS A 58 -4.65 12.86 56.20
C HIS A 58 -3.33 12.32 55.54
N SER A 59 -2.45 13.12 54.86
CA SER A 59 -2.48 14.53 54.36
C SER A 59 -1.33 14.86 53.36
N GLU A 60 -1.46 15.97 52.61
CA GLU A 60 -0.39 16.76 51.91
C GLU A 60 0.44 17.63 52.92
N PRO A 61 1.39 18.58 52.61
CA PRO A 61 1.81 19.30 51.37
C PRO A 61 3.38 19.45 51.24
N PRO A 62 4.07 20.52 50.72
CA PRO A 62 3.71 21.75 49.95
C PRO A 62 4.64 22.10 48.73
N ARG A 63 4.66 23.38 48.27
CA ARG A 63 5.40 23.93 47.09
C ARG A 63 6.32 25.14 47.43
N GLY A 64 7.32 25.41 46.55
CA GLY A 64 7.98 26.73 46.33
C GLY A 64 9.46 26.85 46.78
N ALA A 65 10.30 27.80 46.32
CA ALA A 65 10.24 28.73 45.17
C ALA A 65 11.61 29.48 44.92
N SER A 66 11.82 30.02 43.69
CA SER A 66 12.67 31.18 43.31
C SER A 66 14.24 31.15 43.30
N GLY A 67 14.82 31.92 42.35
CA GLY A 67 16.24 32.33 42.20
C GLY A 67 17.06 31.54 41.16
N SER A 68 18.04 32.03 40.38
CA SER A 68 18.52 33.35 39.89
C SER A 68 19.96 33.12 39.33
N SER A 69 20.31 33.63 38.15
CA SER A 69 21.64 33.53 37.48
C SER A 69 22.70 34.50 38.10
N PRO A 70 24.00 34.61 37.67
CA PRO A 70 24.68 34.12 36.44
C PRO A 70 26.19 33.68 36.54
N GLU A 71 26.86 33.61 35.36
CA GLU A 71 28.32 33.82 35.06
C GLU A 71 29.43 32.72 35.16
N HIS A 72 30.09 32.52 33.99
CA HIS A 72 31.53 32.32 33.66
C HIS A 72 32.51 31.42 34.45
N LEU A 73 33.33 30.63 33.70
CA LEU A 73 34.82 30.48 33.75
C LEU A 73 35.30 29.49 32.62
N PRO A 74 36.61 29.26 32.31
CA PRO A 74 37.09 29.30 30.90
C PRO A 74 37.85 28.04 30.36
N GLU A 75 38.68 28.29 29.34
CA GLU A 75 39.42 27.45 28.39
C GLU A 75 40.30 26.29 28.92
N GLY A 76 40.59 25.31 28.04
CA GLY A 76 41.65 24.31 28.22
C GLY A 76 41.70 23.21 27.16
N ALA A 77 42.55 23.37 26.13
CA ALA A 77 42.96 22.33 25.16
C ALA A 77 44.49 22.06 25.31
N PRO A 78 45.16 21.03 24.68
CA PRO A 78 45.18 20.84 23.22
C PRO A 78 45.38 19.39 22.67
N ASP A 79 45.44 19.27 21.33
CA ASP A 79 46.25 18.39 20.45
C ASP A 79 46.28 16.85 20.66
N THR A 80 45.69 15.99 19.80
CA THR A 80 45.98 15.62 18.38
C THR A 80 47.17 14.67 18.16
N TRP A 81 46.97 13.57 17.41
CA TRP A 81 47.98 12.85 16.60
C TRP A 81 47.30 11.96 15.52
N THR A 82 47.96 11.73 14.38
CA THR A 82 47.42 10.99 13.22
C THR A 82 48.48 10.16 12.45
N ASP A 83 48.05 9.01 11.93
CA ASP A 83 48.34 8.46 10.58
C ASP A 83 49.62 7.65 10.17
N VAL A 84 49.39 6.31 10.09
CA VAL A 84 49.77 5.31 9.03
C VAL A 84 51.25 4.75 8.92
N PRO A 85 51.69 3.92 7.93
CA PRO A 85 52.22 2.53 8.13
C PRO A 85 53.67 2.32 7.53
N PRO A 86 54.14 1.16 6.98
CA PRO A 86 53.67 -0.26 6.92
C PRO A 86 54.74 -1.37 7.18
N GLY A 87 54.34 -2.66 7.08
CA GLY A 87 55.28 -3.80 6.90
C GLY A 87 54.64 -5.20 6.78
N THR A 88 55.12 -6.01 5.82
CA THR A 88 54.91 -7.48 5.65
C THR A 88 56.19 -8.06 5.01
N PRO A 89 56.62 -9.34 5.25
CA PRO A 89 56.06 -10.50 4.50
C PRO A 89 56.18 -11.94 5.11
N SER A 90 55.15 -12.79 4.91
CA SER A 90 55.21 -14.27 4.61
C SER A 90 55.99 -15.26 5.52
N PRO A 91 55.99 -16.60 5.26
CA PRO A 91 55.09 -17.46 4.44
C PRO A 91 54.59 -18.77 5.12
N ALA A 92 53.78 -19.56 4.38
CA ALA A 92 53.89 -21.03 4.15
C ALA A 92 52.69 -21.96 4.51
N ALA A 93 52.29 -22.77 3.51
CA ALA A 93 51.74 -24.15 3.48
C ALA A 93 50.62 -24.58 4.49
N SER A 94 49.61 -25.38 4.12
CA SER A 94 49.52 -26.46 3.11
C SER A 94 48.10 -26.63 2.54
N ALA A 95 47.95 -27.48 1.52
CA ALA A 95 46.67 -27.94 0.96
C ALA A 95 46.66 -29.49 0.84
N PRO A 96 45.72 -30.10 0.10
CA PRO A 96 44.40 -30.53 0.55
C PRO A 96 44.30 -32.07 0.68
N ASP A 97 43.16 -32.58 1.16
CA ASP A 97 42.91 -34.03 1.21
C ASP A 97 41.69 -34.48 0.36
N ARG A 98 41.77 -35.71 -0.17
CA ARG A 98 40.77 -36.39 -1.02
C ARG A 98 40.86 -37.90 -0.76
N ALA A 99 39.80 -38.52 -0.28
CA ALA A 99 39.67 -39.98 -0.21
C ALA A 99 38.23 -40.43 -0.52
N SER A 100 38.08 -41.66 -1.04
CA SER A 100 36.86 -42.11 -1.72
C SER A 100 36.26 -43.40 -1.16
N GLY A 101 34.95 -43.38 -0.86
CA GLY A 101 34.07 -44.57 -0.81
C GLY A 101 34.37 -45.65 0.24
N PRO A 102 33.74 -46.85 0.13
CA PRO A 102 32.73 -47.26 -0.87
C PRO A 102 31.45 -47.89 -0.27
N SER A 103 30.52 -48.26 -1.17
CA SER A 103 29.54 -49.39 -1.10
C SER A 103 28.60 -49.58 0.10
N ASP A 104 27.31 -49.74 -0.21
CA ASP A 104 26.56 -50.93 0.20
C ASP A 104 25.47 -51.24 -0.85
N ASP A 105 25.45 -52.48 -1.35
CA ASP A 105 24.45 -53.02 -2.30
C ASP A 105 23.52 -54.00 -1.58
N LEU A 106 22.20 -53.89 -1.79
CA LEU A 106 21.28 -55.00 -1.51
C LEU A 106 20.25 -55.13 -2.64
N ALA A 107 20.35 -56.23 -3.38
CA ALA A 107 19.43 -56.60 -4.44
C ALA A 107 18.19 -57.34 -3.92
N PHE A 108 17.11 -57.28 -4.69
CA PHE A 108 16.06 -58.31 -4.66
C PHE A 108 15.56 -58.58 -6.09
N GLU A 109 15.46 -59.87 -6.42
CA GLU A 109 15.18 -60.39 -7.77
C GLU A 109 13.74 -61.00 -7.83
N PRO A 110 13.21 -61.36 -9.02
CA PRO A 110 11.78 -61.18 -9.32
C PRO A 110 10.88 -62.41 -9.08
N SER A 111 9.59 -62.25 -9.37
CA SER A 111 8.59 -63.32 -9.48
C SER A 111 7.90 -63.32 -10.85
N ASP A 112 7.35 -64.47 -11.24
CA ASP A 112 7.26 -64.86 -12.65
C ASP A 112 5.89 -64.63 -13.35
N ARG A 113 5.96 -64.77 -14.67
CA ARG A 113 4.93 -64.66 -15.72
C ARG A 113 3.62 -65.42 -15.44
N VAL A 114 2.54 -64.89 -16.04
CA VAL A 114 1.51 -65.70 -16.73
C VAL A 114 1.31 -65.12 -18.14
N SER A 115 1.00 -65.96 -19.13
CA SER A 115 0.89 -65.58 -20.55
C SER A 115 -0.43 -66.07 -21.18
N GLY A 116 -0.84 -65.43 -22.27
CA GLY A 116 -2.02 -65.83 -23.06
C GLY A 116 -2.03 -65.17 -24.44
N ALA A 117 -2.11 -65.98 -25.49
CA ALA A 117 -2.35 -65.58 -26.89
C ALA A 117 -3.79 -65.99 -27.28
N SER A 118 -4.36 -65.76 -28.47
CA SER A 118 -3.86 -65.23 -29.77
C SER A 118 -4.98 -64.36 -30.44
N ASP A 119 -5.07 -64.00 -31.74
CA ASP A 119 -4.39 -64.44 -32.97
C ASP A 119 -4.50 -63.42 -34.14
N ARG A 120 -4.43 -63.89 -35.39
CA ARG A 120 -4.63 -63.23 -36.71
C ARG A 120 -5.98 -62.45 -36.82
N ALA A 121 -6.29 -61.66 -37.85
CA ALA A 121 -5.85 -61.59 -39.26
C ALA A 121 -6.34 -60.28 -39.95
N SER A 122 -6.01 -59.87 -41.18
CA SER A 122 -4.80 -60.01 -42.04
C SER A 122 -5.04 -59.33 -43.41
N GLY A 123 -4.09 -58.54 -43.96
CA GLY A 123 -4.14 -58.05 -45.34
C GLY A 123 -3.35 -56.75 -45.61
N ALA A 124 -2.85 -56.42 -46.81
CA ALA A 124 -1.89 -57.11 -47.69
C ALA A 124 -1.81 -56.41 -49.08
N SER A 125 -0.79 -55.59 -49.33
CA SER A 125 -0.23 -55.27 -50.68
C SER A 125 1.09 -54.50 -50.48
N ARG A 126 2.29 -54.88 -50.94
CA ARG A 126 2.84 -55.34 -52.26
C ARG A 126 3.12 -54.23 -53.30
N ALA A 127 4.31 -53.63 -53.20
CA ALA A 127 5.23 -53.31 -54.34
C ALA A 127 6.57 -52.80 -53.73
N SER A 128 7.64 -53.58 -53.61
CA SER A 128 8.58 -54.07 -54.66
C SER A 128 9.51 -52.99 -55.24
N GLY A 129 10.76 -52.95 -54.77
CA GLY A 129 11.85 -52.13 -55.32
C GLY A 129 13.14 -52.39 -54.55
N ALA A 130 14.05 -53.19 -55.12
CA ALA A 130 15.26 -53.66 -54.42
C ALA A 130 16.53 -53.08 -55.04
N SER A 131 17.48 -52.68 -54.18
CA SER A 131 18.90 -52.57 -54.54
C SER A 131 19.76 -52.88 -53.31
N ARG A 132 20.97 -53.39 -53.54
CA ARG A 132 21.95 -53.74 -52.49
C ARG A 132 23.15 -52.80 -52.59
N ALA A 133 23.55 -52.21 -51.47
CA ALA A 133 24.91 -51.74 -51.23
C ALA A 133 25.24 -51.86 -49.74
N SER A 134 26.50 -52.14 -49.42
CA SER A 134 27.00 -52.33 -48.05
C SER A 134 27.56 -51.03 -47.47
N GLY A 135 27.20 -50.73 -46.22
CA GLY A 135 27.85 -49.71 -45.38
C GLY A 135 27.99 -50.26 -43.96
N ALA A 136 29.11 -49.98 -43.30
CA ALA A 136 29.37 -50.42 -41.94
C ALA A 136 28.82 -49.44 -40.90
N SER A 137 28.74 -49.93 -39.66
CA SER A 137 28.51 -49.21 -38.40
C SER A 137 28.76 -47.70 -38.40
N ASP A 138 27.77 -46.95 -37.88
CA ASP A 138 28.03 -46.24 -36.62
C ASP A 138 26.76 -46.22 -35.75
N SER A 139 26.94 -46.22 -34.43
CA SER A 139 25.86 -46.11 -33.43
C SER A 139 26.04 -44.80 -32.68
N SER A 140 25.66 -43.71 -33.34
CA SER A 140 25.82 -42.36 -32.80
C SER A 140 24.86 -42.10 -31.65
N ASP A 141 25.40 -42.20 -30.43
CA ASP A 141 24.77 -41.76 -29.20
C ASP A 141 24.48 -40.24 -29.31
N ARG A 142 23.23 -39.88 -29.59
CA ARG A 142 22.86 -38.48 -29.87
C ARG A 142 22.76 -37.72 -28.56
N ALA A 143 23.89 -37.18 -28.13
CA ALA A 143 24.02 -36.31 -26.96
C ALA A 143 22.90 -35.24 -26.95
N PRO A 144 22.33 -34.92 -25.77
CA PRO A 144 21.24 -33.97 -25.67
C PRO A 144 21.68 -32.61 -26.23
N GLU A 145 20.85 -32.08 -27.13
CA GLU A 145 21.07 -30.80 -27.80
C GLU A 145 21.15 -29.70 -26.73
N PRO A 146 22.22 -28.88 -26.70
CA PRO A 146 22.41 -27.91 -25.62
C PRO A 146 21.26 -26.91 -25.62
N ALA A 147 20.66 -26.69 -24.45
CA ALA A 147 19.58 -25.72 -24.27
C ALA A 147 20.02 -24.34 -24.82
N PRO A 148 19.10 -23.58 -25.44
CA PRO A 148 19.42 -22.28 -26.00
C PRO A 148 20.02 -21.36 -24.93
N PRO A 149 20.97 -20.48 -25.29
CA PRO A 149 21.67 -19.65 -24.31
C PRO A 149 20.68 -18.73 -23.61
N VAL A 150 20.44 -18.99 -22.32
CA VAL A 150 19.55 -18.19 -21.47
C VAL A 150 20.03 -16.75 -21.46
N SER A 151 19.12 -15.81 -21.75
CA SER A 151 19.36 -14.37 -21.65
C SER A 151 19.99 -14.03 -20.29
N PRO A 152 21.06 -13.22 -20.22
CA PRO A 152 21.67 -12.88 -18.94
C PRO A 152 20.68 -12.06 -18.09
N SER A 153 20.14 -12.69 -17.05
CA SER A 153 19.03 -12.17 -16.25
C SER A 153 19.33 -10.77 -15.69
N VAL A 154 18.34 -9.89 -15.79
CA VAL A 154 18.48 -8.46 -15.47
C VAL A 154 18.74 -8.25 -13.96
N SER A 155 19.58 -7.29 -13.57
CA SER A 155 19.75 -6.96 -12.15
C SER A 155 18.45 -6.44 -11.53
N TRP A 156 18.21 -6.74 -10.25
CA TRP A 156 16.94 -6.41 -9.58
C TRP A 156 16.58 -4.92 -9.64
N GLU A 157 17.56 -4.03 -9.40
CA GLU A 157 17.41 -2.58 -9.52
C GLU A 157 17.03 -2.15 -10.95
N ARG A 158 17.67 -2.76 -11.96
CA ARG A 158 17.41 -2.47 -13.37
C ARG A 158 16.04 -2.98 -13.80
N ALA A 159 15.57 -4.12 -13.28
CA ALA A 159 14.24 -4.64 -13.53
C ALA A 159 13.15 -3.68 -13.00
N ARG A 160 13.25 -3.21 -11.75
CA ARG A 160 12.36 -2.17 -11.21
C ARG A 160 12.43 -0.87 -12.02
N THR A 161 13.62 -0.46 -12.43
CA THR A 161 13.82 0.75 -13.25
C THR A 161 13.14 0.64 -14.61
N VAL A 162 13.25 -0.51 -15.29
CA VAL A 162 12.59 -0.78 -16.57
C VAL A 162 11.08 -0.79 -16.39
N ALA A 163 10.54 -1.50 -15.40
CA ALA A 163 9.11 -1.52 -15.11
C ALA A 163 8.53 -0.12 -14.84
N ALA A 164 9.18 0.67 -13.98
CA ALA A 164 8.76 2.04 -13.67
C ALA A 164 8.86 2.99 -14.88
N HIS A 165 9.84 2.80 -15.76
CA HIS A 165 9.95 3.58 -16.99
C HIS A 165 8.85 3.21 -18.00
N VAL A 166 8.60 1.92 -18.18
CA VAL A 166 7.55 1.37 -19.08
C VAL A 166 6.17 1.87 -18.68
N GLY A 167 5.86 1.93 -17.38
CA GLY A 167 4.59 2.49 -16.91
C GLY A 167 4.39 3.99 -17.23
N ARG A 168 5.46 4.75 -17.42
CA ARG A 168 5.44 6.19 -17.75
C ARG A 168 5.56 6.45 -19.26
N SER A 169 5.09 5.54 -20.11
CA SER A 169 5.18 5.62 -21.59
C SER A 169 4.17 6.59 -22.21
N GLY A 170 4.06 7.81 -21.68
CA GLY A 170 3.16 8.87 -22.16
C GLY A 170 2.69 9.79 -21.04
N PRO A 171 2.02 10.92 -21.35
CA PRO A 171 1.28 11.67 -20.35
C PRO A 171 0.12 10.80 -19.84
N PRO A 172 -0.15 10.75 -18.52
CA PRO A 172 -1.28 9.99 -17.99
C PRO A 172 -2.59 10.56 -18.52
N ALA A 173 -3.57 9.68 -18.79
CA ALA A 173 -4.92 10.11 -19.09
C ALA A 173 -5.50 10.90 -17.90
N ALA A 174 -6.32 11.92 -18.17
CA ALA A 174 -6.98 12.74 -17.16
C ALA A 174 -8.49 12.56 -17.22
N ILE A 175 -9.10 12.29 -16.06
CA ILE A 175 -10.56 12.23 -15.87
C ILE A 175 -10.98 13.17 -14.72
N ARG A 176 -12.21 13.69 -14.78
CA ARG A 176 -12.77 14.52 -13.71
C ARG A 176 -13.58 13.62 -12.77
N LEU A 177 -13.13 13.46 -11.53
CA LEU A 177 -13.79 12.65 -10.50
C LEU A 177 -14.37 13.54 -9.40
N PRO A 178 -15.62 13.34 -8.95
CA PRO A 178 -16.15 14.02 -7.77
C PRO A 178 -15.33 13.64 -6.53
N LEU A 179 -15.32 14.51 -5.50
CA LEU A 179 -14.46 14.32 -4.31
C LEU A 179 -14.67 12.98 -3.60
N ASP A 180 -15.89 12.42 -3.60
CA ASP A 180 -16.20 11.12 -2.99
C ASP A 180 -15.56 9.92 -3.74
N ARG A 181 -15.08 10.12 -4.96
CA ARG A 181 -14.42 9.10 -5.80
C ARG A 181 -12.93 9.34 -6.03
N ALA A 182 -12.44 10.55 -5.79
CA ALA A 182 -11.04 10.89 -6.05
C ALA A 182 -10.05 10.27 -5.03
N LEU A 183 -10.49 9.77 -3.87
CA LEU A 183 -9.61 9.21 -2.83
C LEU A 183 -8.70 8.09 -3.38
N GLY A 184 -7.38 8.23 -3.15
CA GLY A 184 -6.36 7.26 -3.57
C GLY A 184 -5.96 7.32 -5.06
N HIS A 185 -6.60 8.17 -5.86
CA HIS A 185 -6.11 8.54 -7.19
C HIS A 185 -4.91 9.50 -7.09
N VAL A 186 -4.34 9.84 -8.24
CA VAL A 186 -3.27 10.82 -8.39
C VAL A 186 -3.80 12.04 -9.14
N LEU A 187 -3.40 13.24 -8.75
CA LEU A 187 -3.73 14.46 -9.49
C LEU A 187 -3.05 14.48 -10.87
N ALA A 188 -3.82 14.67 -11.93
CA ALA A 188 -3.33 14.68 -13.31
C ALA A 188 -2.71 16.05 -13.73
N GLU A 189 -3.12 17.12 -13.06
CA GLU A 189 -2.63 18.50 -13.23
C GLU A 189 -2.43 19.14 -11.85
N THR A 190 -1.79 20.32 -11.79
CA THR A 190 -1.63 21.09 -10.55
C THR A 190 -3.00 21.51 -10.01
N LEU A 191 -3.18 21.41 -8.69
CA LEU A 191 -4.32 21.97 -7.98
C LEU A 191 -4.03 23.43 -7.65
N ASP A 192 -4.65 24.36 -8.36
CA ASP A 192 -4.57 25.80 -8.10
C ASP A 192 -5.79 26.26 -7.30
N ALA A 193 -5.65 27.27 -6.43
CA ALA A 193 -6.78 27.74 -5.64
C ALA A 193 -7.84 28.43 -6.51
N LEU A 194 -9.09 27.96 -6.52
CA LEU A 194 -10.20 28.63 -7.26
C LEU A 194 -10.79 29.81 -6.47
N THR A 195 -10.45 29.93 -5.19
CA THR A 195 -10.82 31.05 -4.31
C THR A 195 -9.72 31.31 -3.28
N ASP A 196 -9.73 32.50 -2.67
CA ASP A 196 -8.80 32.84 -1.58
C ASP A 196 -9.15 32.07 -0.31
N LEU A 197 -8.17 31.67 0.51
CA LEU A 197 -8.39 30.99 1.78
C LEU A 197 -7.90 31.85 2.96
N PRO A 198 -8.79 32.34 3.85
CA PRO A 198 -10.24 32.39 3.72
C PRO A 198 -10.69 33.38 2.61
N PRO A 199 -11.91 33.24 2.05
CA PRO A 199 -12.38 34.07 0.92
C PRO A 199 -12.75 35.50 1.31
N PHE A 200 -12.79 35.79 2.61
CA PHE A 200 -13.01 37.11 3.19
C PHE A 200 -12.44 37.15 4.61
N ASP A 201 -12.18 38.35 5.12
CA ASP A 201 -11.73 38.58 6.49
C ASP A 201 -12.74 38.00 7.49
N THR A 202 -12.27 37.12 8.39
CA THR A 202 -13.11 36.41 9.37
C THR A 202 -12.61 36.58 10.80
N SER A 203 -13.52 36.54 11.77
CA SER A 203 -13.16 36.52 13.19
C SER A 203 -12.54 35.18 13.57
N ALA A 204 -11.38 35.21 14.23
CA ALA A 204 -10.71 34.01 14.74
C ALA A 204 -11.33 33.49 16.05
N MET A 205 -12.14 34.30 16.74
CA MET A 205 -12.62 34.10 18.10
C MET A 205 -14.05 34.65 18.32
N ASP A 206 -14.74 34.17 19.34
CA ASP A 206 -16.02 34.74 19.80
C ASP A 206 -15.78 35.99 20.66
N GLY A 207 -16.39 37.11 20.32
CA GLY A 207 -16.17 38.38 21.03
C GLY A 207 -16.87 39.57 20.41
N TRP A 208 -16.13 40.66 20.25
CA TRP A 208 -16.58 41.93 19.68
C TRP A 208 -15.65 42.35 18.56
N ALA A 209 -16.16 42.52 17.35
CA ALA A 209 -15.46 43.28 16.32
C ALA A 209 -15.52 44.76 16.72
N VAL A 210 -14.37 45.45 16.72
CA VAL A 210 -14.25 46.85 17.14
C VAL A 210 -13.61 47.68 16.04
N ALA A 211 -13.95 48.98 15.96
CA ALA A 211 -13.34 49.94 15.04
C ALA A 211 -12.79 51.14 15.82
N GLY A 212 -11.57 51.58 15.50
CA GLY A 212 -10.90 52.67 16.20
C GLY A 212 -10.37 52.32 17.59
N PRO A 213 -9.94 53.32 18.38
CA PRO A 213 -9.56 53.17 19.78
C PRO A 213 -10.80 53.07 20.69
N GLY A 214 -10.68 52.33 21.81
CA GLY A 214 -11.77 52.15 22.78
C GLY A 214 -11.79 53.19 23.91
N PRO A 215 -12.85 53.20 24.75
CA PRO A 215 -13.99 52.26 24.74
C PRO A 215 -14.95 52.52 23.57
N TRP A 216 -15.61 51.46 23.13
CA TRP A 216 -16.41 51.46 21.90
C TRP A 216 -17.91 51.45 22.21
N ALA A 217 -18.70 52.27 21.51
CA ALA A 217 -20.16 52.22 21.61
C ALA A 217 -20.73 50.96 20.93
N PHE A 218 -21.72 50.32 21.54
CA PHE A 218 -22.44 49.20 20.94
C PHE A 218 -23.96 49.35 21.08
N GLU A 219 -24.69 48.90 20.06
CA GLU A 219 -26.15 48.79 20.11
C GLU A 219 -26.56 47.36 20.48
N GLY A 220 -27.62 47.22 21.27
CA GLY A 220 -28.16 45.92 21.66
C GLY A 220 -28.85 45.22 20.49
N GLY A 221 -28.32 44.08 20.05
CA GLY A 221 -28.85 43.34 18.90
C GLY A 221 -28.31 41.92 18.76
N ALA A 222 -28.72 41.24 17.69
CA ALA A 222 -28.16 39.94 17.33
C ALA A 222 -26.69 40.11 16.87
N GLY A 223 -25.80 39.27 17.39
CA GLY A 223 -24.40 39.26 16.98
C GLY A 223 -24.22 38.73 15.55
N LEU A 224 -23.10 39.10 14.94
CA LEU A 224 -22.68 38.62 13.62
C LEU A 224 -22.29 37.15 13.70
N LEU A 225 -22.93 36.31 12.88
CA LEU A 225 -22.74 34.87 12.82
C LEU A 225 -22.11 34.44 11.50
N ALA A 226 -21.43 33.29 11.51
CA ALA A 226 -20.96 32.64 10.29
C ALA A 226 -22.13 32.27 9.35
N GLY A 227 -21.85 32.17 8.04
CA GLY A 227 -22.86 31.84 7.03
C GLY A 227 -23.89 32.96 6.78
N ARG A 228 -23.51 34.22 7.02
CA ARG A 228 -24.32 35.42 6.72
C ARG A 228 -23.59 36.36 5.77
N ASP A 229 -24.36 37.20 5.09
CA ASP A 229 -23.86 38.21 4.15
C ASP A 229 -22.92 39.23 4.80
N ALA A 230 -22.26 40.03 3.95
CA ALA A 230 -21.40 41.12 4.41
C ALA A 230 -22.18 42.10 5.31
N PRO A 231 -21.80 42.26 6.60
CA PRO A 231 -22.41 43.23 7.47
C PRO A 231 -22.08 44.66 7.02
N ALA A 232 -22.88 45.63 7.47
CA ALA A 232 -22.59 47.04 7.27
C ALA A 232 -21.20 47.41 7.83
N ARG A 233 -20.58 48.45 7.25
CA ARG A 233 -19.35 49.07 7.77
C ARG A 233 -19.53 49.41 9.26
N LEU A 234 -18.54 49.07 10.08
CA LEU A 234 -18.51 49.43 11.49
C LEU A 234 -18.00 50.87 11.63
N PRO A 235 -18.76 51.82 12.20
CA PRO A 235 -18.28 53.19 12.40
C PRO A 235 -17.12 53.26 13.39
N ASP A 236 -16.23 54.24 13.22
CA ASP A 236 -15.12 54.49 14.16
C ASP A 236 -15.64 54.73 15.59
N GLY A 237 -14.96 54.16 16.59
CA GLY A 237 -15.39 54.22 17.99
C GLY A 237 -16.58 53.31 18.33
N THR A 238 -16.93 52.33 17.48
CA THR A 238 -18.05 51.39 17.73
C THR A 238 -17.62 49.91 17.74
N ALA A 239 -18.48 49.07 18.31
CA ALA A 239 -18.30 47.63 18.46
C ALA A 239 -19.58 46.84 18.19
N VAL A 240 -19.43 45.63 17.66
CA VAL A 240 -20.53 44.68 17.43
C VAL A 240 -20.12 43.27 17.85
N ARG A 241 -21.04 42.52 18.48
CA ARG A 241 -20.78 41.12 18.85
C ARG A 241 -20.54 40.29 17.60
N ILE A 242 -19.52 39.42 17.63
CA ILE A 242 -19.12 38.58 16.51
C ILE A 242 -18.78 37.16 16.98
N ALA A 243 -19.18 36.16 16.21
CA ALA A 243 -18.81 34.77 16.41
C ALA A 243 -17.60 34.36 15.55
N THR A 244 -16.91 33.29 15.97
CA THR A 244 -15.82 32.66 15.24
C THR A 244 -16.26 32.26 13.83
N GLY A 245 -15.45 32.57 12.81
CA GLY A 245 -15.76 32.31 11.41
C GLY A 245 -16.79 33.26 10.78
N ALA A 246 -17.39 34.17 11.54
CA ALA A 246 -18.21 35.25 10.97
C ALA A 246 -17.33 36.24 10.20
N ARG A 247 -17.86 36.75 9.09
CA ARG A 247 -17.21 37.79 8.28
C ARG A 247 -17.15 39.11 9.05
N VAL A 248 -15.97 39.72 9.16
CA VAL A 248 -15.85 40.99 9.88
C VAL A 248 -16.46 42.15 9.07
N PRO A 249 -16.98 43.20 9.73
CA PRO A 249 -17.31 44.47 9.10
C PRO A 249 -16.11 45.14 8.43
N ALA A 250 -16.37 45.93 7.38
CA ALA A 250 -15.38 46.89 6.90
C ALA A 250 -15.04 47.91 8.00
N GLU A 251 -13.78 48.34 8.04
CA GLU A 251 -13.18 49.21 9.07
C GLU A 251 -13.02 48.59 10.48
N THR A 252 -13.25 47.27 10.64
CA THR A 252 -12.88 46.57 11.89
C THR A 252 -11.37 46.66 12.11
N THR A 253 -10.93 47.24 13.22
CA THR A 253 -9.51 47.34 13.58
C THR A 253 -9.01 46.11 14.32
N ALA A 254 -9.86 45.43 15.10
CA ALA A 254 -9.52 44.20 15.84
C ALA A 254 -10.76 43.42 16.27
N VAL A 255 -10.56 42.20 16.79
CA VAL A 255 -11.57 41.47 17.57
C VAL A 255 -11.13 41.37 19.04
N VAL A 256 -11.99 41.85 19.95
CA VAL A 256 -11.80 41.71 21.39
C VAL A 256 -12.59 40.50 21.89
N ARG A 257 -11.87 39.43 22.24
CA ARG A 257 -12.43 38.15 22.72
C ARG A 257 -13.39 38.34 23.90
N THR A 258 -14.41 37.50 24.01
CA THR A 258 -15.46 37.58 25.05
C THR A 258 -14.87 37.61 26.47
N GLU A 259 -13.88 36.76 26.74
CA GLU A 259 -13.19 36.65 28.03
C GLU A 259 -12.25 37.85 28.32
N HIS A 260 -12.01 38.73 27.35
CA HIS A 260 -11.20 39.94 27.46
C HIS A 260 -12.02 41.23 27.28
N ALA A 261 -13.32 41.13 27.02
CA ALA A 261 -14.23 42.25 26.97
C ALA A 261 -14.94 42.48 28.33
N HIS A 262 -15.45 43.69 28.51
CA HIS A 262 -16.48 44.03 29.49
C HIS A 262 -17.46 44.99 28.82
N ALA A 263 -18.69 44.54 28.60
CA ALA A 263 -19.79 45.42 28.22
C ALA A 263 -20.36 46.08 29.48
N ASP A 264 -20.44 47.41 29.46
CA ASP A 264 -21.22 48.23 30.37
C ASP A 264 -22.55 48.54 29.70
N GLU A 265 -23.54 47.68 29.91
CA GLU A 265 -24.88 47.79 29.31
C GLU A 265 -25.61 49.07 29.74
N ALA A 266 -25.28 49.64 30.91
CA ALA A 266 -25.87 50.88 31.40
C ALA A 266 -25.32 52.13 30.68
N LYS A 267 -24.17 52.02 30.00
CA LYS A 267 -23.59 53.07 29.15
C LYS A 267 -23.63 52.75 27.65
N GLY A 268 -23.93 51.51 27.26
CA GLY A 268 -23.78 51.04 25.87
C GLY A 268 -22.33 51.00 25.40
N LEU A 269 -21.37 50.73 26.30
CA LEU A 269 -19.93 50.75 26.01
C LEU A 269 -19.27 49.37 26.18
N VAL A 270 -18.33 49.03 25.29
CA VAL A 270 -17.42 47.89 25.41
C VAL A 270 -16.03 48.40 25.82
N HIS A 271 -15.49 47.82 26.89
CA HIS A 271 -14.14 48.04 27.37
C HIS A 271 -13.29 46.77 27.17
N ALA A 272 -12.06 46.92 26.67
CA ALA A 272 -11.08 45.83 26.69
C ALA A 272 -10.39 45.76 28.05
N ARG A 273 -10.22 44.54 28.58
CA ARG A 273 -9.51 44.24 29.84
C ARG A 273 -7.99 44.08 29.65
N ARG A 274 -7.51 44.20 28.41
CA ARG A 274 -6.12 44.07 27.97
C ARG A 274 -5.88 45.08 26.84
N PRO A 275 -4.63 45.48 26.55
CA PRO A 275 -4.31 46.18 25.30
C PRO A 275 -4.79 45.38 24.09
N VAL A 276 -5.23 46.08 23.04
CA VAL A 276 -5.74 45.50 21.80
C VAL A 276 -4.84 45.97 20.66
N ALA A 277 -4.37 45.05 19.83
CA ALA A 277 -3.54 45.35 18.67
C ALA A 277 -4.37 45.37 17.38
N THR A 278 -4.02 46.24 16.42
CA THR A 278 -4.65 46.24 15.09
C THR A 278 -4.42 44.90 14.39
N GLY A 279 -5.48 44.32 13.82
CA GLY A 279 -5.48 42.98 13.21
C GLY A 279 -5.59 41.82 14.21
N GLN A 280 -5.62 42.07 15.52
CA GLN A 280 -5.73 41.00 16.52
C GLN A 280 -7.02 40.21 16.33
N ASP A 281 -6.89 38.87 16.36
CA ASP A 281 -8.00 37.91 16.25
C ASP A 281 -8.85 38.04 14.97
N ILE A 282 -8.30 38.67 13.92
CA ILE A 282 -8.84 38.66 12.55
C ILE A 282 -7.97 37.72 11.70
N ARG A 283 -8.60 36.84 10.92
CA ARG A 283 -7.98 36.06 9.84
C ARG A 283 -8.22 36.82 8.54
N PRO A 284 -7.22 37.50 7.94
CA PRO A 284 -7.42 38.26 6.71
C PRO A 284 -7.73 37.35 5.53
N ARG A 285 -8.42 37.90 4.53
CA ARG A 285 -8.67 37.24 3.25
C ARG A 285 -7.35 36.78 2.61
N GLY A 286 -7.32 35.52 2.19
CA GLY A 286 -6.16 34.93 1.54
C GLY A 286 -4.91 34.83 2.42
N GLN A 287 -5.11 34.55 3.72
CA GLN A 287 -4.03 34.29 4.68
C GLN A 287 -3.24 33.01 4.38
N GLU A 288 -3.90 31.99 3.82
CA GLU A 288 -3.32 30.69 3.48
C GLU A 288 -2.96 30.61 2.00
N CYS A 289 -3.84 31.05 1.10
CA CYS A 289 -3.57 31.21 -0.33
C CYS A 289 -4.53 32.22 -0.98
N ARG A 290 -4.20 32.69 -2.18
CA ARG A 290 -5.06 33.50 -3.05
C ARG A 290 -5.51 32.71 -4.27
N SER A 291 -6.60 33.16 -4.89
CA SER A 291 -7.11 32.62 -6.15
C SER A 291 -6.01 32.62 -7.22
N GLY A 292 -5.69 31.44 -7.75
CA GLY A 292 -4.60 31.22 -8.73
C GLY A 292 -3.25 30.83 -8.13
N ASP A 293 -3.09 30.78 -6.80
CA ASP A 293 -1.88 30.22 -6.19
C ASP A 293 -1.87 28.68 -6.31
N PRO A 294 -0.73 28.05 -6.68
CA PRO A 294 -0.62 26.60 -6.78
C PRO A 294 -0.54 25.96 -5.39
N LEU A 295 -1.46 25.04 -5.10
CA LEU A 295 -1.59 24.36 -3.80
C LEU A 295 -0.84 23.02 -3.76
N LEU A 296 -1.02 22.19 -4.79
CA LEU A 296 -0.44 20.84 -4.88
C LEU A 296 -0.05 20.51 -6.32
N PRO A 297 1.12 19.93 -6.59
CA PRO A 297 1.55 19.59 -7.95
C PRO A 297 0.79 18.40 -8.54
N ALA A 298 0.79 18.32 -9.87
CA ALA A 298 0.49 17.07 -10.57
C ALA A 298 1.37 15.92 -10.03
N GLY A 299 0.81 14.72 -9.91
CA GLY A 299 1.48 13.58 -9.28
C GLY A 299 1.18 13.41 -7.78
N THR A 300 0.60 14.40 -7.09
CA THR A 300 0.19 14.22 -5.69
C THR A 300 -0.93 13.19 -5.57
N VAL A 301 -0.76 12.22 -4.66
CA VAL A 301 -1.80 11.25 -4.30
C VAL A 301 -2.91 11.94 -3.50
N VAL A 302 -4.16 11.74 -3.88
CA VAL A 302 -5.34 12.33 -3.23
C VAL A 302 -5.62 11.61 -1.90
N THR A 303 -5.16 12.21 -0.81
CA THR A 303 -5.45 11.79 0.57
C THR A 303 -6.68 12.51 1.14
N PRO A 304 -7.20 12.13 2.32
CA PRO A 304 -8.31 12.88 2.96
C PRO A 304 -7.99 14.36 3.22
N ALA A 305 -6.72 14.71 3.45
CA ALA A 305 -6.30 16.10 3.60
C ALA A 305 -6.33 16.85 2.24
N VAL A 306 -5.93 16.20 1.15
CA VAL A 306 -6.05 16.76 -0.22
C VAL A 306 -7.51 17.00 -0.59
N LEU A 307 -8.42 16.09 -0.23
CA LEU A 307 -9.86 16.29 -0.44
C LEU A 307 -10.40 17.48 0.35
N GLY A 308 -9.98 17.66 1.61
CA GLY A 308 -10.36 18.81 2.43
C GLY A 308 -9.86 20.14 1.88
N LEU A 309 -8.58 20.19 1.45
CA LEU A 309 -7.97 21.37 0.83
C LEU A 309 -8.64 21.71 -0.51
N ALA A 310 -8.91 20.71 -1.36
CA ALA A 310 -9.60 20.90 -2.64
C ALA A 310 -11.04 21.42 -2.44
N ALA A 311 -11.78 20.88 -1.47
CA ALA A 311 -13.11 21.35 -1.13
C ALA A 311 -13.10 22.81 -0.63
N ALA A 312 -12.16 23.15 0.26
CA ALA A 312 -11.98 24.52 0.74
C ALA A 312 -11.64 25.49 -0.41
N ALA A 313 -10.73 25.09 -1.29
CA ALA A 313 -10.30 25.83 -2.47
C ALA A 313 -11.37 25.93 -3.58
N GLY A 314 -12.55 25.31 -3.42
CA GLY A 314 -13.72 25.46 -4.29
C GLY A 314 -13.96 24.36 -5.33
N TYR A 315 -13.33 23.19 -5.22
CA TYR A 315 -13.51 22.08 -6.16
C TYR A 315 -14.60 21.08 -5.73
N ASP A 316 -15.65 20.93 -6.53
CA ASP A 316 -16.60 19.78 -6.42
C ASP A 316 -16.00 18.47 -6.96
N ALA A 317 -14.99 18.58 -7.83
CA ALA A 317 -14.36 17.46 -8.53
C ALA A 317 -12.88 17.74 -8.78
N LEU A 318 -12.06 16.68 -8.77
CA LEU A 318 -10.63 16.73 -9.00
C LEU A 318 -10.24 16.22 -10.39
N PRO A 319 -9.15 16.75 -10.98
CA PRO A 319 -8.53 16.21 -12.18
C PRO A 319 -7.60 15.06 -11.80
N ALA A 320 -7.99 13.84 -12.13
CA ALA A 320 -7.37 12.63 -11.61
C ALA A 320 -6.92 11.69 -12.72
N VAL A 321 -5.84 10.96 -12.47
CA VAL A 321 -5.42 9.82 -13.30
C VAL A 321 -6.39 8.65 -13.06
N PRO A 322 -6.87 7.95 -14.10
CA PRO A 322 -7.59 6.68 -13.96
C PRO A 322 -6.79 5.65 -13.14
N ARG A 323 -7.47 4.69 -12.52
CA ARG A 323 -6.76 3.54 -11.95
C ARG A 323 -6.34 2.61 -13.08
N PRO A 324 -5.09 2.09 -13.09
CA PRO A 324 -4.71 1.05 -14.02
C PRO A 324 -5.61 -0.17 -13.82
N ARG A 325 -6.17 -0.68 -14.92
CA ARG A 325 -7.00 -1.88 -14.95
C ARG A 325 -6.10 -3.11 -15.02
N VAL A 326 -6.38 -4.11 -14.20
CA VAL A 326 -5.57 -5.32 -14.08
C VAL A 326 -6.41 -6.59 -14.20
N ASP A 327 -6.04 -7.45 -15.14
CA ASP A 327 -6.53 -8.82 -15.26
C ASP A 327 -5.55 -9.80 -14.58
N ILE A 328 -6.08 -10.83 -13.92
CA ILE A 328 -5.27 -11.88 -13.27
C ILE A 328 -5.60 -13.23 -13.91
N LEU A 329 -4.60 -13.87 -14.51
CA LEU A 329 -4.68 -15.20 -15.11
C LEU A 329 -3.85 -16.19 -14.29
N VAL A 330 -4.51 -17.14 -13.62
CA VAL A 330 -3.87 -18.16 -12.77
C VAL A 330 -3.74 -19.44 -13.59
N LEU A 331 -2.50 -19.86 -13.88
CA LEU A 331 -2.17 -21.04 -14.70
C LEU A 331 -1.78 -22.23 -13.82
N GLY A 332 -2.08 -23.45 -14.28
CA GLY A 332 -1.70 -24.70 -13.65
C GLY A 332 -2.88 -25.68 -13.52
N ASP A 333 -2.78 -26.83 -14.18
CA ASP A 333 -3.78 -27.91 -14.08
C ASP A 333 -3.86 -28.53 -12.67
N GLU A 334 -2.84 -28.31 -11.83
CA GLU A 334 -2.78 -28.83 -10.45
C GLU A 334 -3.64 -28.03 -9.44
N LEU A 335 -4.24 -26.91 -9.85
CA LEU A 335 -4.78 -25.90 -8.93
C LEU A 335 -6.26 -26.07 -8.55
N LEU A 336 -6.49 -26.57 -7.33
CA LEU A 336 -7.81 -26.69 -6.71
C LEU A 336 -8.44 -25.33 -6.39
N ALA A 337 -9.65 -25.13 -6.93
CA ALA A 337 -10.52 -23.98 -6.67
C ALA A 337 -11.11 -23.93 -5.25
N ALA A 338 -11.24 -25.08 -4.58
CA ALA A 338 -11.78 -25.24 -3.23
C ALA A 338 -11.31 -26.56 -2.60
N GLY A 339 -11.52 -26.72 -1.28
CA GLY A 339 -11.20 -27.95 -0.54
C GLY A 339 -9.73 -28.06 -0.09
N LEU A 340 -9.32 -29.28 0.26
CA LEU A 340 -7.97 -29.63 0.69
C LEU A 340 -7.14 -30.18 -0.48
N PRO A 341 -5.80 -29.97 -0.51
CA PRO A 341 -4.88 -30.66 -1.41
C PRO A 341 -5.04 -32.19 -1.35
N ARG A 342 -5.00 -32.84 -2.50
CA ARG A 342 -5.20 -34.29 -2.68
C ARG A 342 -4.76 -34.73 -4.07
N ASP A 343 -4.42 -36.00 -4.24
CA ASP A 343 -4.29 -36.64 -5.56
C ASP A 343 -3.28 -35.95 -6.52
N GLY A 344 -2.25 -35.30 -5.97
CA GLY A 344 -1.27 -34.48 -6.70
C GLY A 344 -1.65 -33.01 -6.87
N LEU A 345 -2.91 -32.65 -6.62
CA LEU A 345 -3.48 -31.30 -6.77
C LEU A 345 -3.28 -30.48 -5.48
N ILE A 346 -2.89 -29.21 -5.64
CA ILE A 346 -2.65 -28.26 -4.54
C ILE A 346 -3.67 -27.13 -4.54
N ARG A 347 -3.74 -26.34 -3.46
CA ARG A 347 -4.71 -25.24 -3.35
C ARG A 347 -4.18 -23.98 -4.04
N ASP A 348 -4.99 -23.39 -4.92
CA ASP A 348 -4.77 -22.01 -5.41
C ASP A 348 -4.68 -21.03 -4.21
N ALA A 349 -3.47 -20.52 -3.97
CA ALA A 349 -3.15 -19.55 -2.94
C ALA A 349 -2.78 -18.17 -3.50
N LEU A 350 -2.60 -18.05 -4.83
CA LEU A 350 -2.20 -16.81 -5.49
C LEU A 350 -3.40 -15.97 -5.94
N GLY A 351 -4.42 -16.59 -6.55
CA GLY A 351 -5.65 -15.89 -6.94
C GLY A 351 -6.29 -15.11 -5.78
N PRO A 352 -6.50 -15.72 -4.59
CA PRO A 352 -7.05 -15.02 -3.42
C PRO A 352 -6.17 -13.87 -2.90
N MET A 353 -4.85 -13.93 -3.11
CA MET A 353 -3.88 -12.98 -2.57
C MET A 353 -3.64 -11.78 -3.50
N LEU A 354 -3.55 -12.00 -4.81
CA LEU A 354 -3.16 -10.96 -5.77
C LEU A 354 -4.23 -9.87 -5.94
N ALA A 355 -5.51 -10.25 -6.03
CA ALA A 355 -6.59 -9.30 -6.27
C ALA A 355 -6.73 -8.19 -5.20
N PRO A 356 -6.70 -8.46 -3.88
CA PRO A 356 -6.68 -7.39 -2.87
C PRO A 356 -5.36 -6.60 -2.87
N TRP A 357 -4.22 -7.26 -3.12
CA TRP A 357 -2.90 -6.60 -3.13
C TRP A 357 -2.79 -5.56 -4.25
N LEU A 358 -3.18 -5.93 -5.47
CA LEU A 358 -3.20 -5.03 -6.64
C LEU A 358 -4.15 -3.84 -6.42
N ARG A 359 -5.31 -4.05 -5.77
CA ARG A 359 -6.22 -2.95 -5.36
C ARG A 359 -5.60 -2.02 -4.32
N ALA A 360 -4.84 -2.56 -3.37
CA ALA A 360 -4.11 -1.75 -2.38
C ALA A 360 -2.96 -0.93 -3.03
N LEU A 361 -2.32 -1.46 -4.08
CA LEU A 361 -1.40 -0.71 -4.94
C LEU A 361 -2.10 0.39 -5.76
N GLY A 362 -3.44 0.41 -5.84
CA GLY A 362 -4.24 1.46 -6.47
C GLY A 362 -4.91 1.05 -7.79
N ALA A 363 -4.78 -0.20 -8.22
CA ALA A 363 -5.41 -0.70 -9.44
C ALA A 363 -6.92 -0.93 -9.31
N GLU A 364 -7.62 -0.89 -10.45
CA GLU A 364 -8.91 -1.55 -10.60
C GLU A 364 -8.65 -2.98 -11.10
N VAL A 365 -9.23 -3.99 -10.45
CA VAL A 365 -8.78 -5.38 -10.61
C VAL A 365 -9.98 -6.31 -10.79
N SER A 366 -9.94 -7.12 -11.85
CA SER A 366 -11.00 -8.09 -12.16
C SER A 366 -10.96 -9.31 -11.21
N GLY A 367 -11.84 -10.29 -11.43
CA GLY A 367 -11.81 -11.56 -10.69
C GLY A 367 -10.75 -12.50 -11.27
N PRO A 368 -9.90 -13.15 -10.45
CA PRO A 368 -8.90 -14.09 -10.94
C PRO A 368 -9.49 -15.20 -11.81
N ARG A 369 -9.03 -15.27 -13.07
CA ARG A 369 -9.43 -16.28 -14.05
C ARG A 369 -8.43 -17.42 -13.99
N ARG A 370 -8.86 -18.60 -13.51
CA ARG A 370 -8.05 -19.82 -13.67
C ARG A 370 -8.13 -20.32 -15.10
N LEU A 371 -6.99 -20.71 -15.66
CA LEU A 371 -6.83 -21.40 -16.93
C LEU A 371 -6.00 -22.66 -16.66
N GLY A 372 -6.26 -23.73 -17.41
CA GLY A 372 -5.36 -24.89 -17.42
C GLY A 372 -4.10 -24.62 -18.24
N ASP A 373 -3.26 -25.65 -18.37
CA ASP A 373 -2.02 -25.61 -19.14
C ASP A 373 -2.28 -25.71 -20.66
N ASP A 374 -3.03 -24.75 -21.19
CA ASP A 374 -3.32 -24.56 -22.62
C ASP A 374 -2.91 -23.15 -23.09
N ALA A 375 -1.92 -23.12 -23.98
CA ALA A 375 -1.48 -21.91 -24.67
C ALA A 375 -2.60 -21.27 -25.53
N GLY A 376 -3.56 -22.05 -26.04
CA GLY A 376 -4.71 -21.55 -26.78
C GLY A 376 -5.62 -20.68 -25.91
N ALA A 377 -6.05 -21.21 -24.76
CA ALA A 377 -6.83 -20.50 -23.75
C ALA A 377 -6.09 -19.28 -23.17
N LEU A 378 -4.78 -19.40 -22.89
CA LEU A 378 -3.96 -18.27 -22.46
C LEU A 378 -3.90 -17.17 -23.52
N ARG A 379 -3.63 -17.50 -24.79
CA ARG A 379 -3.61 -16.53 -25.90
C ARG A 379 -4.98 -15.86 -26.09
N ALA A 380 -6.06 -16.62 -26.01
CA ALA A 380 -7.42 -16.08 -26.10
C ALA A 380 -7.76 -15.16 -24.91
N ALA A 381 -7.30 -15.49 -23.71
CA ALA A 381 -7.48 -14.65 -22.53
C ALA A 381 -6.68 -13.34 -22.60
N VAL A 382 -5.44 -13.38 -23.11
CA VAL A 382 -4.57 -12.22 -23.30
C VAL A 382 -5.11 -11.30 -24.40
N VAL A 383 -5.45 -11.83 -25.57
CA VAL A 383 -5.99 -11.04 -26.71
C VAL A 383 -7.38 -10.47 -26.42
N GLY A 384 -8.17 -11.15 -25.57
CA GLY A 384 -9.51 -10.71 -25.17
C GLY A 384 -9.56 -9.80 -23.94
N SER A 385 -8.42 -9.33 -23.43
CA SER A 385 -8.37 -8.43 -22.26
C SER A 385 -8.36 -6.95 -22.69
N ASP A 386 -9.01 -6.10 -21.89
CA ASP A 386 -9.03 -4.65 -22.02
C ASP A 386 -8.38 -3.95 -20.80
N ALA A 387 -7.50 -4.68 -20.09
CA ALA A 387 -6.70 -4.22 -18.97
C ALA A 387 -5.38 -3.58 -19.43
N ASP A 388 -4.87 -2.59 -18.68
CA ASP A 388 -3.56 -1.96 -18.92
C ASP A 388 -2.38 -2.91 -18.57
N LEU A 389 -2.62 -3.80 -17.61
CA LEU A 389 -1.69 -4.85 -17.18
C LEU A 389 -2.41 -6.19 -17.05
N ILE A 390 -1.82 -7.23 -17.62
CA ILE A 390 -2.19 -8.63 -17.38
C ILE A 390 -1.14 -9.26 -16.45
N VAL A 391 -1.58 -9.83 -15.34
CA VAL A 391 -0.72 -10.58 -14.41
C VAL A 391 -0.97 -12.08 -14.61
N THR A 392 0.05 -12.84 -15.03
CA THR A 392 -0.02 -14.31 -15.05
C THR A 392 0.67 -14.90 -13.81
N THR A 393 0.24 -16.09 -13.37
CA THR A 393 0.96 -16.85 -12.34
C THR A 393 1.22 -18.28 -12.80
N GLY A 394 2.45 -18.76 -12.68
CA GLY A 394 2.84 -20.05 -13.24
C GLY A 394 3.18 -19.95 -14.73
N GLY A 395 3.72 -21.03 -15.31
CA GLY A 395 4.06 -21.09 -16.74
C GLY A 395 5.15 -20.11 -17.22
N THR A 396 5.97 -19.54 -16.32
CA THR A 396 7.04 -18.56 -16.63
C THR A 396 8.47 -19.11 -16.54
N ALA A 397 8.63 -20.37 -16.17
CA ALA A 397 9.93 -21.01 -15.99
C ALA A 397 10.22 -21.99 -17.12
N SER A 398 11.42 -21.91 -17.70
CA SER A 398 11.85 -22.70 -18.85
C SER A 398 11.64 -24.19 -18.63
N GLY A 399 10.63 -24.76 -19.30
CA GLY A 399 10.16 -26.12 -19.07
C GLY A 399 9.02 -26.50 -20.03
N PRO A 400 8.46 -27.72 -19.91
CA PRO A 400 7.48 -28.24 -20.86
C PRO A 400 6.12 -27.51 -20.83
N VAL A 401 5.84 -26.74 -19.79
CA VAL A 401 4.61 -25.94 -19.59
C VAL A 401 4.88 -24.43 -19.65
N ASP A 402 5.95 -24.00 -20.34
CA ASP A 402 6.24 -22.58 -20.58
C ASP A 402 5.31 -22.00 -21.66
N HIS A 403 4.05 -21.83 -21.26
CA HIS A 403 3.02 -21.26 -22.13
C HIS A 403 3.11 -19.74 -22.22
N VAL A 404 3.74 -19.06 -21.25
CA VAL A 404 3.81 -17.60 -21.25
C VAL A 404 4.79 -17.09 -22.32
N HIS A 405 6.01 -17.62 -22.40
CA HIS A 405 6.96 -17.17 -23.44
C HIS A 405 6.44 -17.50 -24.85
N ARG A 406 5.86 -18.69 -25.04
CA ARG A 406 5.24 -19.07 -26.32
C ARG A 406 4.10 -18.12 -26.72
N VAL A 407 3.19 -17.77 -25.81
CA VAL A 407 2.08 -16.86 -26.15
C VAL A 407 2.57 -15.45 -26.43
N LEU A 408 3.65 -15.00 -25.79
CA LEU A 408 4.30 -13.72 -26.12
C LEU A 408 4.93 -13.74 -27.52
N GLU A 409 5.59 -14.83 -27.90
CA GLU A 409 6.13 -15.04 -29.26
C GLU A 409 5.01 -15.12 -30.32
N ASP A 410 3.95 -15.92 -30.09
CA ASP A 410 2.75 -16.08 -30.93
C ASP A 410 1.90 -14.77 -31.06
N LEU A 411 2.29 -13.70 -30.35
CA LEU A 411 1.72 -12.35 -30.42
C LEU A 411 2.70 -11.28 -30.90
N GLY A 412 3.99 -11.60 -31.05
CA GLY A 412 5.03 -10.62 -31.41
C GLY A 412 5.31 -9.58 -30.33
N ALA A 413 5.13 -9.94 -29.05
CA ALA A 413 5.30 -9.05 -27.92
C ALA A 413 6.78 -8.69 -27.66
N GLU A 414 7.04 -7.47 -27.18
CA GLU A 414 8.37 -7.02 -26.78
C GLU A 414 8.69 -7.55 -25.37
N LEU A 415 9.63 -8.48 -25.24
CA LEU A 415 10.10 -8.98 -23.95
C LEU A 415 11.12 -7.99 -23.35
N LEU A 416 10.73 -7.34 -22.24
CA LEU A 416 11.45 -6.20 -21.63
C LEU A 416 12.31 -6.61 -20.44
N VAL A 417 11.88 -7.64 -19.71
CA VAL A 417 12.64 -8.32 -18.67
C VAL A 417 12.40 -9.82 -18.83
N ASP A 418 13.47 -10.56 -19.04
CA ASP A 418 13.51 -12.02 -19.13
C ASP A 418 14.41 -12.54 -18.00
N GLY A 419 13.79 -12.94 -16.90
CA GLY A 419 14.48 -13.33 -15.68
C GLY A 419 15.16 -12.17 -14.92
N VAL A 420 15.21 -12.30 -13.59
CA VAL A 420 15.83 -11.29 -12.71
C VAL A 420 16.83 -11.95 -11.75
N ALA A 421 17.96 -11.29 -11.51
CA ALA A 421 19.01 -11.71 -10.58
C ALA A 421 18.58 -11.54 -9.10
N VAL A 422 17.50 -12.24 -8.70
CA VAL A 422 16.84 -12.13 -7.40
C VAL A 422 16.42 -13.49 -6.84
N ARG A 423 16.40 -13.63 -5.50
CA ARG A 423 15.99 -14.84 -4.78
C ARG A 423 15.07 -14.50 -3.58
N PRO A 424 13.84 -15.02 -3.52
CA PRO A 424 13.12 -15.77 -4.55
C PRO A 424 12.70 -14.86 -5.72
N GLY A 425 12.12 -15.43 -6.79
CA GLY A 425 11.51 -14.66 -7.88
C GLY A 425 12.13 -14.83 -9.28
N HIS A 426 13.29 -15.49 -9.41
CA HIS A 426 14.11 -15.50 -10.64
C HIS A 426 13.37 -15.55 -11.99
N PRO A 427 12.49 -16.53 -12.30
CA PRO A 427 11.79 -16.61 -13.59
C PRO A 427 10.55 -15.70 -13.63
N MET A 428 10.70 -14.44 -13.22
CA MET A 428 9.72 -13.38 -13.42
C MET A 428 10.03 -12.67 -14.75
N LEU A 429 8.98 -12.21 -15.43
CA LEU A 429 9.12 -11.52 -16.72
C LEU A 429 8.21 -10.31 -16.82
N LEU A 430 8.60 -9.36 -17.67
CA LEU A 430 7.80 -8.22 -18.10
C LEU A 430 7.86 -8.16 -19.63
N ALA A 431 6.70 -8.09 -20.28
CA ALA A 431 6.57 -7.90 -21.72
C ALA A 431 5.55 -6.81 -22.06
N ARG A 432 5.68 -6.23 -23.25
CA ARG A 432 4.72 -5.28 -23.82
C ARG A 432 3.99 -5.95 -24.99
N LEU A 433 2.68 -6.04 -24.93
CA LEU A 433 1.87 -6.80 -25.90
C LEU A 433 1.74 -6.07 -27.25
N SER A 434 1.86 -4.75 -27.26
CA SER A 434 2.00 -3.94 -28.48
C SER A 434 2.66 -2.58 -28.19
N PRO A 435 3.23 -1.88 -29.19
CA PRO A 435 3.83 -0.56 -28.99
C PRO A 435 2.83 0.46 -28.43
N GLY A 436 3.11 1.00 -27.24
CA GLY A 436 2.19 1.90 -26.51
C GLY A 436 0.94 1.22 -25.94
N GLY A 437 0.82 -0.10 -26.04
CA GLY A 437 -0.29 -0.89 -25.53
C GLY A 437 -0.01 -1.59 -24.19
N PRO A 438 -0.87 -2.54 -23.78
CA PRO A 438 -0.85 -3.13 -22.46
C PRO A 438 0.38 -4.00 -22.21
N CYS A 439 0.72 -4.16 -20.93
CA CYS A 439 1.84 -4.97 -20.48
C CYS A 439 1.38 -6.32 -19.92
N LEU A 440 2.28 -7.30 -19.92
CA LEU A 440 2.11 -8.57 -19.21
C LEU A 440 3.26 -8.75 -18.21
N VAL A 441 2.92 -9.00 -16.94
CA VAL A 441 3.89 -9.41 -15.91
C VAL A 441 3.65 -10.88 -15.59
N GLY A 442 4.66 -11.71 -15.84
CA GLY A 442 4.64 -13.11 -15.47
C GLY A 442 5.22 -13.31 -14.08
N LEU A 443 4.42 -13.84 -13.16
CA LEU A 443 4.83 -14.18 -11.80
C LEU A 443 5.14 -15.69 -11.67
N PRO A 444 6.26 -16.07 -11.03
CA PRO A 444 6.54 -17.48 -10.74
C PRO A 444 5.44 -18.12 -9.89
N GLY A 445 5.04 -19.36 -10.16
CA GLY A 445 3.97 -20.05 -9.42
C GLY A 445 4.24 -20.31 -7.92
N ASN A 446 5.52 -20.24 -7.50
CA ASN A 446 5.92 -20.36 -6.10
C ASN A 446 5.48 -19.12 -5.28
N PRO A 447 4.66 -19.21 -4.22
CA PRO A 447 3.98 -18.04 -3.67
C PRO A 447 4.83 -16.84 -3.20
N LEU A 448 5.97 -17.05 -2.53
CA LEU A 448 6.86 -15.94 -2.14
C LEU A 448 7.66 -15.42 -3.35
N ALA A 449 7.92 -16.26 -4.36
CA ALA A 449 8.50 -15.85 -5.63
C ALA A 449 7.52 -14.99 -6.46
N ALA A 450 6.20 -15.26 -6.39
CA ALA A 450 5.17 -14.41 -6.98
C ALA A 450 5.13 -13.03 -6.32
N VAL A 451 5.17 -12.96 -4.98
CA VAL A 451 5.24 -11.67 -4.25
C VAL A 451 6.53 -10.91 -4.61
N ALA A 452 7.67 -11.60 -4.72
CA ALA A 452 8.91 -10.99 -5.19
C ALA A 452 8.75 -10.38 -6.60
N GLY A 453 8.10 -11.09 -7.53
CA GLY A 453 7.78 -10.56 -8.87
C GLY A 453 6.79 -9.39 -8.85
N LEU A 454 5.80 -9.43 -7.95
CA LEU A 454 4.81 -8.36 -7.79
C LEU A 454 5.48 -7.04 -7.39
N LEU A 455 6.35 -7.05 -6.38
CA LEU A 455 7.06 -5.85 -5.88
C LEU A 455 8.26 -5.44 -6.78
N THR A 456 8.78 -6.37 -7.58
CA THR A 456 9.90 -6.10 -8.51
C THR A 456 9.44 -5.58 -9.88
N LEU A 457 8.25 -5.97 -10.35
CA LEU A 457 7.77 -5.62 -11.70
C LEU A 457 6.40 -4.95 -11.69
N ALA A 458 5.38 -5.56 -11.07
CA ALA A 458 4.01 -5.04 -11.16
C ALA A 458 3.81 -3.72 -10.38
N GLU A 459 4.32 -3.61 -9.16
CA GLU A 459 4.27 -2.39 -8.33
C GLU A 459 4.91 -1.18 -9.03
N PRO A 460 6.19 -1.19 -9.43
CA PRO A 460 6.80 -0.05 -10.10
C PRO A 460 6.12 0.29 -11.44
N LEU A 461 5.64 -0.72 -12.18
CA LEU A 461 4.86 -0.53 -13.41
C LEU A 461 3.53 0.19 -13.13
N LEU A 462 2.74 -0.30 -12.17
CA LEU A 462 1.45 0.28 -11.79
C LEU A 462 1.60 1.69 -11.20
N ALA A 463 2.65 1.93 -10.41
CA ALA A 463 2.99 3.27 -9.94
C ALA A 463 3.28 4.21 -11.12
N GLY A 464 4.01 3.73 -12.14
CA GLY A 464 4.24 4.47 -13.38
C GLY A 464 2.95 4.80 -14.14
N ILE A 465 2.08 3.81 -14.38
CA ILE A 465 0.82 3.99 -15.14
C ILE A 465 -0.14 4.92 -14.38
N ALA A 466 -0.22 4.79 -13.05
CA ALA A 466 -1.02 5.67 -12.20
C ALA A 466 -0.43 7.10 -12.03
N GLY A 467 0.67 7.43 -12.71
CA GLY A 467 1.31 8.75 -12.63
C GLY A 467 1.96 9.07 -11.28
N ARG A 468 2.18 8.07 -10.41
CA ARG A 468 2.77 8.29 -9.08
C ARG A 468 4.24 8.71 -9.22
N PRO A 469 4.71 9.75 -8.51
CA PRO A 469 6.11 10.10 -8.45
C PRO A 469 6.89 8.94 -7.80
N PRO A 470 8.15 8.69 -8.23
CA PRO A 470 9.04 7.79 -7.51
C PRO A 470 9.07 8.16 -6.03
N GLN A 471 8.86 7.17 -5.16
CA GLN A 471 9.05 7.35 -3.72
C GLN A 471 10.54 7.13 -3.40
N ASP A 472 11.07 7.88 -2.44
CA ASP A 472 12.39 7.60 -1.91
C ASP A 472 12.40 6.22 -1.24
N ALA A 473 13.49 5.47 -1.44
CA ALA A 473 13.64 4.12 -0.88
C ALA A 473 13.73 4.19 0.65
N TYR A 474 12.68 3.75 1.34
CA TYR A 474 12.69 3.62 2.80
C TYR A 474 13.77 2.62 3.23
N ARG A 475 14.48 2.96 4.31
CA ARG A 475 15.64 2.21 4.80
C ARG A 475 15.58 2.05 6.31
N ALA A 476 15.84 0.84 6.77
CA ALA A 476 15.84 0.48 8.19
C ALA A 476 17.07 -0.35 8.58
N LEU A 477 17.44 -0.31 9.86
CA LEU A 477 18.57 -1.06 10.41
C LEU A 477 18.18 -2.52 10.67
N VAL A 478 18.83 -3.47 10.01
CA VAL A 478 18.57 -4.90 10.26
C VAL A 478 19.10 -5.29 11.64
N HIS A 479 18.24 -5.87 12.48
CA HIS A 479 18.58 -6.23 13.86
C HIS A 479 19.47 -7.49 13.97
N ALA A 480 19.40 -8.40 12.99
CA ALA A 480 20.17 -9.63 12.93
C ALA A 480 20.94 -9.76 11.61
N GLU A 481 21.91 -10.66 11.55
CA GLU A 481 22.62 -10.99 10.31
C GLU A 481 21.71 -11.75 9.33
N VAL A 482 21.76 -11.37 8.05
CA VAL A 482 20.99 -12.01 6.97
C VAL A 482 21.94 -12.50 5.89
N HIS A 483 22.09 -13.83 5.84
CA HIS A 483 22.83 -14.56 4.82
C HIS A 483 22.32 -14.21 3.41
N GLY A 484 23.21 -13.72 2.55
CA GLY A 484 22.90 -13.38 1.16
C GLY A 484 22.92 -14.59 0.21
N HIS A 485 22.74 -14.33 -1.08
CA HIS A 485 23.13 -15.26 -2.15
C HIS A 485 24.50 -14.81 -2.71
N PRO A 486 25.34 -15.69 -3.30
CA PRO A 486 26.65 -15.27 -3.82
C PRO A 486 26.58 -14.23 -4.96
N HIS A 487 25.49 -14.20 -5.72
CA HIS A 487 25.38 -13.40 -6.95
C HIS A 487 24.05 -12.64 -7.12
N ASP A 488 23.01 -12.99 -6.36
CA ASP A 488 21.66 -12.43 -6.53
C ASP A 488 21.24 -11.58 -5.33
N THR A 489 20.43 -10.55 -5.57
CA THR A 489 19.71 -9.85 -4.51
C THR A 489 18.76 -10.84 -3.80
N ARG A 490 18.72 -10.84 -2.48
CA ARG A 490 17.69 -11.55 -1.71
C ARG A 490 16.58 -10.60 -1.29
N LEU A 491 15.33 -11.01 -1.47
CA LEU A 491 14.18 -10.37 -0.83
C LEU A 491 13.74 -11.21 0.36
N VAL A 492 13.81 -10.64 1.57
CA VAL A 492 13.63 -11.38 2.83
C VAL A 492 12.50 -10.74 3.65
N PRO A 493 11.41 -11.46 3.96
CA PRO A 493 10.34 -10.94 4.82
C PRO A 493 10.86 -10.46 6.18
N VAL A 494 10.43 -9.28 6.59
CA VAL A 494 10.81 -8.63 7.86
C VAL A 494 9.59 -8.13 8.64
N VAL A 495 9.77 -7.97 9.95
CA VAL A 495 8.86 -7.19 10.82
C VAL A 495 9.56 -5.98 11.39
N HIS A 496 8.82 -4.89 11.56
CA HIS A 496 9.29 -3.70 12.28
C HIS A 496 9.33 -3.95 13.79
N ARG A 497 10.39 -3.47 14.43
CA ARG A 497 10.58 -3.51 15.88
C ARG A 497 10.81 -2.09 16.38
N ALA A 498 9.93 -1.62 17.27
CA ALA A 498 10.05 -0.31 17.89
C ALA A 498 11.33 -0.21 18.74
N GLY A 499 12.33 0.51 18.23
CA GLY A 499 13.66 0.60 18.83
C GLY A 499 13.73 1.52 20.04
N ARG A 500 14.13 1.00 21.21
CA ARG A 500 14.50 1.82 22.38
C ARG A 500 15.96 2.30 22.37
N VAL A 501 16.74 1.95 21.35
CA VAL A 501 18.17 2.29 21.22
C VAL A 501 18.35 3.22 20.03
N GLY A 502 18.98 4.38 20.24
CA GLY A 502 19.30 5.35 19.19
C GLY A 502 18.12 6.06 18.51
N GLY A 503 16.87 5.66 18.78
CA GLY A 503 15.66 6.30 18.22
C GLY A 503 15.46 6.05 16.72
N ARG A 504 16.03 4.97 16.17
CA ARG A 504 15.86 4.55 14.77
C ARG A 504 14.94 3.33 14.67
N ASP A 505 14.31 3.18 13.51
CA ASP A 505 13.57 1.97 13.15
C ASP A 505 14.52 0.79 12.91
N HIS A 506 14.13 -0.36 13.46
CA HIS A 506 14.82 -1.62 13.26
C HIS A 506 13.89 -2.65 12.62
N VAL A 507 14.45 -3.49 11.74
CA VAL A 507 13.73 -4.61 11.12
C VAL A 507 14.34 -5.94 11.54
N ALA A 508 13.50 -6.92 11.85
CA ALA A 508 13.92 -8.28 12.18
C ALA A 508 13.55 -9.24 11.04
N PRO A 509 14.50 -10.03 10.49
CA PRO A 509 14.22 -11.01 9.44
C PRO A 509 13.38 -12.17 9.97
N LEU A 510 12.44 -12.65 9.15
CA LEU A 510 11.59 -13.80 9.47
C LEU A 510 12.20 -15.10 8.93
N ARG A 511 12.09 -16.18 9.71
CA ARG A 511 12.67 -17.49 9.39
C ARG A 511 12.05 -18.16 8.16
N TYR A 512 10.76 -17.92 7.90
CA TYR A 512 9.99 -18.58 6.84
C TYR A 512 10.13 -17.87 5.48
N ASN A 513 11.34 -17.82 4.94
CA ASN A 513 11.70 -17.04 3.74
C ASN A 513 12.05 -17.88 2.48
N GLY A 514 11.66 -19.16 2.44
CA GLY A 514 11.79 -20.01 1.23
C GLY A 514 10.77 -19.66 0.13
N PRO A 515 11.04 -19.99 -1.16
CA PRO A 515 10.24 -19.51 -2.30
C PRO A 515 8.75 -19.90 -2.27
N ALA A 516 8.41 -21.03 -1.64
CA ALA A 516 7.03 -21.50 -1.48
C ALA A 516 6.36 -21.08 -0.15
N MET A 517 7.07 -20.37 0.74
CA MET A 517 6.63 -20.15 2.12
C MET A 517 5.78 -18.90 2.28
N LEU A 518 4.46 -19.07 2.45
CA LEU A 518 3.54 -17.97 2.78
C LEU A 518 3.61 -17.52 4.24
N ARG A 519 4.08 -18.36 5.17
CA ARG A 519 4.12 -18.03 6.62
C ARG A 519 5.01 -16.84 6.96
N GLY A 520 6.03 -16.55 6.18
CA GLY A 520 6.86 -15.35 6.36
C GLY A 520 6.08 -14.09 5.97
N ILE A 521 5.66 -13.99 4.72
CA ILE A 521 4.97 -12.81 4.18
C ILE A 521 3.64 -12.52 4.88
N ALA A 522 2.88 -13.55 5.30
CA ALA A 522 1.65 -13.40 6.07
C ALA A 522 1.86 -12.93 7.53
N SER A 523 3.09 -12.70 7.95
CA SER A 523 3.45 -12.13 9.25
C SER A 523 4.51 -11.03 9.12
N ALA A 524 4.68 -10.47 7.92
CA ALA A 524 5.65 -9.43 7.61
C ALA A 524 5.00 -8.07 7.46
N ASP A 525 5.81 -7.03 7.67
CA ASP A 525 5.47 -5.64 7.41
C ASP A 525 6.15 -5.13 6.11
N GLY A 526 7.22 -5.80 5.67
CA GLY A 526 7.95 -5.50 4.44
C GLY A 526 8.84 -6.66 3.95
N LEU A 527 9.49 -6.48 2.80
CA LEU A 527 10.65 -7.28 2.37
C LEU A 527 11.93 -6.44 2.42
N ALA A 528 12.93 -6.90 3.17
CA ALA A 528 14.26 -6.31 3.11
C ALA A 528 14.99 -6.71 1.82
N VAL A 529 15.55 -5.72 1.13
CA VAL A 529 16.40 -5.86 -0.06
C VAL A 529 17.83 -6.10 0.40
N VAL A 530 18.24 -7.36 0.42
CA VAL A 530 19.56 -7.79 0.88
C VAL A 530 20.48 -8.02 -0.32
N PRO A 531 21.61 -7.29 -0.46
CA PRO A 531 22.54 -7.45 -1.57
C PRO A 531 23.23 -8.84 -1.59
N PRO A 532 23.86 -9.21 -2.72
CA PRO A 532 24.75 -10.37 -2.79
C PRO A 532 25.79 -10.37 -1.65
N GLY A 533 26.11 -11.55 -1.13
CA GLY A 533 26.96 -11.74 0.06
C GLY A 533 26.22 -11.58 1.39
N GLY A 534 25.19 -10.73 1.48
CA GLY A 534 24.37 -10.55 2.68
C GLY A 534 24.70 -9.31 3.51
N VAL A 535 24.08 -9.19 4.69
CA VAL A 535 24.24 -8.03 5.58
C VAL A 535 24.35 -8.44 7.05
N ARG A 536 25.18 -7.71 7.81
CA ARG A 536 25.34 -7.89 9.26
C ARG A 536 24.27 -7.11 10.02
N SER A 537 24.04 -7.48 11.28
CA SER A 537 23.29 -6.63 12.23
C SER A 537 23.84 -5.20 12.25
N GLY A 538 22.96 -4.20 12.30
CA GLY A 538 23.32 -2.78 12.24
C GLY A 538 23.61 -2.23 10.83
N THR A 539 23.36 -3.00 9.77
CA THR A 539 23.42 -2.50 8.38
C THR A 539 22.06 -1.90 7.99
N GLU A 540 22.06 -0.76 7.29
CA GLU A 540 20.85 -0.19 6.68
C GLU A 540 20.57 -0.84 5.31
N VAL A 541 19.35 -1.31 5.10
CA VAL A 541 18.89 -1.91 3.83
C VAL A 541 17.61 -1.23 3.35
N GLU A 542 17.36 -1.26 2.04
CA GLU A 542 16.06 -0.85 1.48
C GLU A 542 14.96 -1.82 1.92
N ILE A 543 13.79 -1.28 2.26
CA ILE A 543 12.58 -2.01 2.62
C ILE A 543 11.53 -1.79 1.53
N LEU A 544 10.97 -2.89 1.02
CA LEU A 544 9.76 -2.87 0.22
C LEU A 544 8.57 -3.05 1.16
N ASP A 545 7.90 -1.95 1.51
CA ASP A 545 6.76 -1.98 2.41
C ASP A 545 5.58 -2.74 1.78
N LEU A 546 4.83 -3.48 2.60
CA LEU A 546 3.58 -4.10 2.14
C LEU A 546 2.45 -3.05 2.16
N PRO A 547 1.47 -3.11 1.24
CA PRO A 547 0.49 -2.03 1.05
C PRO A 547 -0.64 -2.01 2.11
N TRP A 548 -0.35 -2.49 3.33
CA TRP A 548 -1.23 -2.49 4.49
C TRP A 548 -0.44 -2.04 5.73
N ALA A 549 -1.11 -1.40 6.69
CA ALA A 549 -0.46 -1.01 7.94
C ALA A 549 0.05 -2.24 8.73
N PRO A 550 1.19 -2.13 9.44
CA PRO A 550 1.81 -3.23 10.16
C PRO A 550 0.85 -3.88 11.16
N ALA A 551 0.82 -5.21 11.16
CA ALA A 551 -0.30 -5.98 11.70
C ALA A 551 -0.20 -6.22 13.22
N THR A 552 -0.35 -5.14 14.01
CA THR A 552 -0.17 -5.07 15.48
C THR A 552 1.32 -5.03 15.89
N PRO A 553 1.71 -4.23 16.91
CA PRO A 553 3.09 -4.29 17.44
C PRO A 553 3.44 -5.70 17.91
N TRP A 554 4.39 -6.33 17.21
CA TRP A 554 4.69 -7.75 17.33
C TRP A 554 5.38 -8.11 18.65
N THR A 555 4.76 -9.01 19.44
CA THR A 555 5.32 -9.56 20.69
C THR A 555 6.23 -10.74 20.43
N GLU A 556 7.29 -10.89 21.22
CA GLU A 556 8.35 -11.86 20.94
C GLU A 556 7.88 -13.33 20.98
N GLY A 557 8.12 -14.04 19.86
CA GLY A 557 7.61 -15.38 19.62
C GLY A 557 8.25 -16.09 18.41
N CYS A 558 7.68 -17.23 18.02
CA CYS A 558 8.33 -18.29 17.23
C CYS A 558 8.56 -18.01 15.72
N PHE A 559 8.85 -16.77 15.28
CA PHE A 559 8.89 -16.40 13.85
C PHE A 559 10.16 -15.63 13.41
N THR A 560 10.81 -14.89 14.32
CA THR A 560 12.13 -14.23 14.11
C THR A 560 13.27 -15.11 14.59
#